data_AF-A0A966L0W0-F1
#
_entry.id   AF-A0A966L0W0-F1
#
_cell.length_a   1.000
_cell.length_b   1.000
_cell.length_c   1.000
_cell.angle_alpha   90.00
_cell.angle_beta   90.00
_cell.angle_gamma   90.00
#
_symmetry.space_group_name_H-M   'P 1'
#
loop_
_entity.id
_entity.type
_entity.pdbx_description
1 polymer ?
#
loop_
_entity_poly.entity_id
_entity_poly.type
_entity_poly.pdbx_seq_one_letter_code
_entity_poly.pdbx_strand_id
1 'polypeptide(L)'
;SPDNVKTVREVEGTKVNQVAVGSCTNSSYRDLMTVANILKGHVAHKDLEFGVAPGSRQVIAMITENGGMESLVKAGARIMETACGFCIGNSFSPGSGEVSLRTNNRNFKGRSGTTDAKVYLVGPETAAAAVITGTILDPRRLEDIGIRYEDIELPNKFISDDSMFIFPLSREEREKIEILRGPNIKHIPKNEPLPENVYGSVTIKVGDKVTTDHIMPAGQYLKYRSNIPKY
;
A
#
# COMPACT_ATOMS: atom_id res chain seq x y z
N SER A 1 6.49 10.53 -9.61
CA SER A 1 5.13 11.05 -9.82
C SER A 1 4.38 10.04 -10.66
N PRO A 2 3.09 9.75 -10.38
CA PRO A 2 2.36 8.68 -11.08
C PRO A 2 2.14 8.93 -12.58
N ASP A 3 2.19 10.20 -12.99
CA ASP A 3 2.08 10.66 -14.39
C ASP A 3 3.37 10.46 -15.20
N ASN A 4 4.51 10.17 -14.55
CA ASN A 4 5.77 9.90 -15.23
C ASN A 4 5.85 8.42 -15.62
N VAL A 5 5.17 8.08 -16.72
CA VAL A 5 5.01 6.71 -17.19
C VAL A 5 6.17 6.30 -18.09
N LYS A 6 6.68 5.09 -17.86
CA LYS A 6 7.63 4.39 -18.75
C LYS A 6 7.16 2.96 -18.95
N THR A 7 7.49 2.37 -20.09
CA THR A 7 7.36 0.93 -20.27
C THR A 7 8.38 0.21 -19.39
N VAL A 8 8.08 -1.04 -18.99
CA VAL A 8 9.00 -1.84 -18.15
C VAL A 8 10.36 -2.01 -18.85
N ARG A 9 10.36 -2.19 -20.17
CA ARG A 9 11.58 -2.36 -20.97
C ARG A 9 12.51 -1.15 -20.95
N GLU A 10 11.97 0.07 -20.84
CA GLU A 10 12.78 1.30 -20.77
C GLU A 10 13.55 1.46 -19.45
N VAL A 11 13.15 0.74 -18.40
CA VAL A 11 13.76 0.80 -17.07
C VAL A 11 14.32 -0.56 -16.62
N GLU A 12 14.35 -1.52 -17.53
CA GLU A 12 14.83 -2.87 -17.28
C GLU A 12 16.30 -2.88 -16.83
N GLY A 13 16.66 -3.81 -15.94
CA GLY A 13 18.00 -3.91 -15.34
C GLY A 13 18.25 -2.92 -14.21
N THR A 14 17.32 -2.02 -13.90
CA THR A 14 17.42 -1.16 -12.71
C THR A 14 17.44 -2.01 -11.45
N LYS A 15 18.50 -1.89 -10.63
CA LYS A 15 18.59 -2.57 -9.33
C LYS A 15 17.41 -2.20 -8.43
N VAL A 16 16.83 -3.19 -7.77
CA VAL A 16 15.72 -3.04 -6.83
C VAL A 16 16.19 -3.40 -5.42
N ASN A 17 15.87 -2.56 -4.44
CA ASN A 17 16.22 -2.77 -3.03
C ASN A 17 15.01 -3.22 -2.19
N GLN A 18 13.80 -2.87 -2.63
CA GLN A 18 12.57 -3.21 -1.92
C GLN A 18 11.45 -3.50 -2.92
N VAL A 19 10.66 -4.53 -2.64
CA VAL A 19 9.40 -4.80 -3.31
C VAL A 19 8.28 -4.87 -2.28
N ALA A 20 7.23 -4.08 -2.47
CA ALA A 20 6.04 -4.08 -1.64
C ALA A 20 4.79 -4.36 -2.49
N VAL A 21 4.24 -5.56 -2.37
CA VAL A 21 3.03 -6.02 -3.06
C VAL A 21 1.81 -5.79 -2.18
N GLY A 22 0.68 -5.46 -2.79
CA GLY A 22 -0.60 -5.35 -2.12
C GLY A 22 -1.10 -3.92 -1.97
N SER A 23 -1.63 -3.59 -0.80
CA SER A 23 -2.46 -2.39 -0.57
C SER A 23 -3.77 -2.41 -1.35
N CYS A 24 -4.60 -1.39 -1.27
CA CYS A 24 -5.94 -1.40 -1.86
C CYS A 24 -5.97 -1.57 -3.40
N THR A 25 -4.87 -1.29 -4.10
CA THR A 25 -4.84 -1.30 -5.58
C THR A 25 -4.63 -2.69 -6.17
N ASN A 26 -3.67 -3.47 -5.65
CA ASN A 26 -3.31 -4.77 -6.20
C ASN A 26 -3.13 -5.82 -5.09
N SER A 27 -4.19 -6.05 -4.32
CA SER A 27 -4.22 -7.06 -3.25
C SER A 27 -5.47 -7.94 -3.31
N SER A 28 -6.09 -8.04 -4.48
CA SER A 28 -7.17 -8.99 -4.72
C SER A 28 -6.64 -10.43 -4.63
N TYR A 29 -7.55 -11.40 -4.55
CA TYR A 29 -7.20 -12.82 -4.67
C TYR A 29 -6.35 -13.06 -5.94
N ARG A 30 -6.77 -12.52 -7.09
CA ARG A 30 -6.07 -12.70 -8.36
C ARG A 30 -4.65 -12.14 -8.30
N ASP A 31 -4.49 -10.90 -7.84
CA ASP A 31 -3.18 -10.25 -7.74
C ASP A 31 -2.22 -11.07 -6.86
N LEU A 32 -2.67 -11.47 -5.66
CA LEU A 32 -1.80 -12.16 -4.71
C LEU A 32 -1.50 -13.59 -5.13
N MET A 33 -2.46 -14.30 -5.73
CA MET A 33 -2.21 -15.63 -6.31
C MET A 33 -1.27 -15.55 -7.50
N THR A 34 -1.35 -14.50 -8.31
CA THR A 34 -0.41 -14.26 -9.42
C THR A 34 1.02 -14.15 -8.89
N VAL A 35 1.25 -13.32 -7.88
CA VAL A 35 2.58 -13.19 -7.25
C VAL A 35 3.00 -14.51 -6.60
N ALA A 36 2.10 -15.17 -5.88
CA ALA A 36 2.41 -16.43 -5.20
C ALA A 36 2.81 -17.55 -6.18
N ASN A 37 2.11 -17.67 -7.32
CA ASN A 37 2.39 -18.67 -8.35
C ASN A 37 3.74 -18.42 -9.03
N ILE A 38 4.03 -17.16 -9.40
CA ILE A 38 5.33 -16.78 -9.98
C ILE A 38 6.48 -17.10 -9.02
N LEU A 39 6.28 -16.84 -7.72
CA LEU A 39 7.31 -17.04 -6.69
C LEU A 39 7.40 -18.48 -6.18
N LYS A 40 6.52 -19.38 -6.61
CA LYS A 40 6.51 -20.77 -6.14
C LYS A 40 7.85 -21.45 -6.42
N GLY A 41 8.46 -22.00 -5.38
CA GLY A 41 9.77 -22.67 -5.46
C GLY A 41 10.97 -21.71 -5.53
N HIS A 42 10.77 -20.40 -5.48
CA HIS A 42 11.82 -19.39 -5.50
C HIS A 42 11.89 -18.66 -4.16
N VAL A 43 13.04 -18.04 -3.90
CA VAL A 43 13.26 -17.17 -2.73
C VAL A 43 13.60 -15.78 -3.22
N ALA A 44 13.12 -14.76 -2.52
CA ALA A 44 13.44 -13.37 -2.81
C ALA A 44 14.96 -13.17 -2.90
N HIS A 45 15.37 -12.37 -3.88
CA HIS A 45 16.77 -12.04 -4.10
C HIS A 45 17.39 -11.47 -2.81
N LYS A 46 18.54 -12.02 -2.40
CA LYS A 46 19.18 -11.75 -1.10
C LYS A 46 19.47 -10.27 -0.81
N ASP A 47 19.53 -9.45 -1.85
CA ASP A 47 19.86 -8.02 -1.76
C ASP A 47 18.62 -7.10 -1.76
N LEU A 48 17.39 -7.65 -1.67
CA LEU A 48 16.17 -6.86 -1.54
C LEU A 48 15.27 -7.31 -0.38
N GLU A 49 14.45 -6.37 0.06
CA GLU A 49 13.40 -6.58 1.06
C GLU A 49 12.05 -6.84 0.37
N PHE A 50 11.37 -7.93 0.72
CA PHE A 50 10.09 -8.30 0.12
C PHE A 50 8.95 -8.30 1.15
N GLY A 51 7.91 -7.52 0.87
CA GLY A 51 6.73 -7.39 1.72
C GLY A 51 5.42 -7.55 0.96
N VAL A 52 4.42 -8.14 1.61
CA VAL A 52 3.07 -8.33 1.05
C VAL A 52 2.03 -7.83 2.04
N ALA A 53 1.17 -6.91 1.62
CA ALA A 53 0.04 -6.41 2.41
C ALA A 53 -1.31 -6.81 1.78
N PRO A 54 -1.94 -7.90 2.24
CA PRO A 54 -3.22 -8.36 1.71
C PRO A 54 -4.35 -7.35 1.94
N GLY A 55 -5.32 -7.29 1.05
CA GLY A 55 -6.37 -6.27 1.07
C GLY A 55 -7.44 -6.48 2.14
N SER A 56 -7.67 -7.74 2.52
CA SER A 56 -8.69 -8.11 3.50
C SER A 56 -8.41 -9.46 4.13
N ARG A 57 -9.07 -9.73 5.27
CA ARG A 57 -9.06 -11.03 5.93
C ARG A 57 -9.61 -12.14 5.02
N GLN A 58 -10.63 -11.84 4.22
CA GLN A 58 -11.20 -12.78 3.26
C GLN A 58 -10.19 -13.17 2.18
N VAL A 59 -9.42 -12.20 1.66
CA VAL A 59 -8.35 -12.52 0.69
C VAL A 59 -7.28 -13.39 1.34
N ILE A 60 -6.85 -13.08 2.58
CA ILE A 60 -5.90 -13.93 3.32
C ILE A 60 -6.41 -15.37 3.41
N ALA A 61 -7.67 -15.56 3.84
CA ALA A 61 -8.26 -16.89 3.95
C ALA A 61 -8.23 -17.64 2.61
N MET A 62 -8.70 -16.99 1.53
CA MET A 62 -8.75 -17.60 0.20
C MET A 62 -7.36 -17.97 -0.33
N ILE A 63 -6.35 -17.09 -0.22
CA ILE A 63 -4.99 -17.44 -0.69
C ILE A 63 -4.32 -18.49 0.21
N THR A 64 -4.74 -18.61 1.47
CA THR A 64 -4.24 -19.66 2.36
C THR A 64 -4.80 -21.01 1.95
N GLU A 65 -6.11 -21.10 1.70
CA GLU A 65 -6.78 -22.31 1.22
C GLU A 65 -6.24 -22.79 -0.13
N ASN A 66 -5.78 -21.88 -0.98
CA ASN A 66 -5.23 -22.18 -2.30
C ASN A 66 -3.69 -22.28 -2.35
N GLY A 67 -3.01 -22.33 -1.19
CA GLY A 67 -1.54 -22.50 -1.11
C GLY A 67 -0.71 -21.28 -1.52
N GLY A 68 -1.37 -20.16 -1.85
CA GLY A 68 -0.70 -18.89 -2.17
C GLY A 68 0.05 -18.32 -0.97
N MET A 69 -0.54 -18.36 0.23
CA MET A 69 0.13 -17.89 1.45
C MET A 69 1.42 -18.68 1.73
N GLU A 70 1.38 -20.00 1.58
CA GLU A 70 2.55 -20.87 1.74
C GLU A 70 3.66 -20.48 0.77
N SER A 71 3.32 -20.26 -0.51
CA SER A 71 4.29 -19.87 -1.54
C SER A 71 4.93 -18.52 -1.22
N LEU A 72 4.15 -17.53 -0.75
CA LEU A 72 4.68 -16.22 -0.35
C LEU A 72 5.62 -16.31 0.85
N VAL A 73 5.24 -17.08 1.89
CA VAL A 73 6.08 -17.28 3.08
C VAL A 73 7.38 -18.00 2.71
N LYS A 74 7.31 -19.07 1.92
CA LYS A 74 8.49 -19.80 1.43
C LYS A 74 9.41 -18.93 0.56
N ALA A 75 8.83 -17.98 -0.18
CA ALA A 75 9.60 -16.99 -0.93
C ALA A 75 10.29 -15.93 -0.07
N GLY A 76 10.08 -15.93 1.25
CA GLY A 76 10.68 -14.98 2.18
C GLY A 76 9.88 -13.68 2.34
N ALA A 77 8.60 -13.67 1.97
CA ALA A 77 7.75 -12.49 2.13
C ALA A 77 7.54 -12.13 3.61
N ARG A 78 7.67 -10.85 3.94
CA ARG A 78 7.12 -10.28 5.17
C ARG A 78 5.63 -10.04 4.97
N ILE A 79 4.81 -10.89 5.57
CA ILE A 79 3.35 -10.74 5.53
C ILE A 79 2.93 -9.63 6.50
N MET A 80 2.30 -8.59 5.95
CA MET A 80 1.88 -7.41 6.69
C MET A 80 0.39 -7.49 7.06
N GLU A 81 -0.01 -6.60 7.98
CA GLU A 81 -1.41 -6.42 8.34
C GLU A 81 -2.27 -6.05 7.12
N THR A 82 -3.55 -6.43 7.18
CA THR A 82 -4.57 -6.00 6.20
C THR A 82 -4.95 -4.55 6.44
N ALA A 83 -4.05 -3.65 6.04
CA ALA A 83 -4.14 -2.22 6.26
C ALA A 83 -3.44 -1.45 5.13
N CYS A 84 -3.53 -0.12 5.16
CA CYS A 84 -2.81 0.72 4.18
C CYS A 84 -1.28 0.56 4.27
N GLY A 85 -0.74 0.45 5.50
CA GLY A 85 0.67 0.19 5.77
C GLY A 85 1.65 1.03 4.94
N PHE A 86 2.53 0.35 4.21
CA PHE A 86 3.59 0.97 3.40
C PHE A 86 3.06 2.01 2.39
N CYS A 87 1.82 1.88 1.89
CA CYS A 87 1.24 2.76 0.86
C CYS A 87 1.11 4.22 1.31
N ILE A 88 0.95 4.44 2.62
CA ILE A 88 0.85 5.76 3.25
C ILE A 88 2.13 6.15 4.00
N GLY A 89 3.22 5.38 3.80
CA GLY A 89 4.47 5.56 4.54
C GLY A 89 4.39 5.17 6.00
N ASN A 90 3.44 4.29 6.38
CA ASN A 90 3.33 3.77 7.73
C ASN A 90 3.95 2.36 7.78
N SER A 91 5.17 2.28 8.31
CA SER A 91 6.01 1.08 8.30
C SER A 91 6.52 0.68 6.91
N PHE A 92 7.56 -0.17 6.89
CA PHE A 92 8.22 -0.67 5.68
C PHE A 92 8.63 0.44 4.69
N SER A 93 9.19 1.52 5.24
CA SER A 93 9.81 2.59 4.46
C SER A 93 11.01 2.06 3.68
N PRO A 94 11.28 2.58 2.48
CA PRO A 94 12.48 2.22 1.71
C PRO A 94 13.72 2.89 2.32
N GLY A 95 14.92 2.34 2.05
CA GLY A 95 16.15 3.01 2.43
C GLY A 95 16.39 4.31 1.63
N SER A 96 17.30 5.15 2.15
CA SER A 96 17.62 6.44 1.52
C SER A 96 18.26 6.25 0.15
N GLY A 97 17.75 6.96 -0.85
CA GLY A 97 18.22 6.89 -2.24
C GLY A 97 17.95 5.56 -2.97
N GLU A 98 17.33 4.59 -2.30
CA GLU A 98 17.10 3.25 -2.82
C GLU A 98 15.88 3.16 -3.76
N VAL A 99 15.86 2.11 -4.57
CA VAL A 99 14.74 1.80 -5.48
C VAL A 99 13.74 0.89 -4.79
N SER A 100 12.48 1.33 -4.76
CA SER A 100 11.35 0.57 -4.20
C SER A 100 10.28 0.36 -5.28
N LEU A 101 9.99 -0.89 -5.62
CA LEU A 101 8.85 -1.23 -6.46
C LEU A 101 7.62 -1.46 -5.59
N ARG A 102 6.50 -0.87 -5.98
CA ARG A 102 5.26 -1.00 -5.23
C ARG A 102 4.07 -1.18 -6.15
N THR A 103 3.13 -2.02 -5.75
CA THR A 103 1.89 -2.27 -6.50
C THR A 103 0.72 -1.43 -5.96
N ASN A 104 1.01 -0.25 -5.41
CA ASN A 104 0.00 0.73 -5.02
C ASN A 104 -0.13 1.82 -6.09
N ASN A 105 -0.87 2.90 -5.79
CA ASN A 105 -1.25 3.91 -6.78
C ASN A 105 -0.58 5.30 -6.62
N ARG A 106 0.29 5.49 -5.62
CA ARG A 106 0.91 6.81 -5.35
C ARG A 106 2.39 6.68 -4.99
N ASN A 107 3.22 7.46 -5.67
CA ASN A 107 4.67 7.60 -5.45
C ASN A 107 5.11 9.08 -5.39
N PHE A 108 4.32 9.95 -4.77
CA PHE A 108 4.73 11.33 -4.51
C PHE A 108 5.98 11.36 -3.61
N LYS A 109 6.80 12.39 -3.74
CA LYS A 109 8.02 12.55 -2.95
C LYS A 109 7.69 12.47 -1.45
N GLY A 110 8.40 11.63 -0.70
CA GLY A 110 8.19 11.43 0.74
C GLY A 110 6.97 10.61 1.13
N ARG A 111 6.08 10.25 0.19
CA ARG A 111 4.85 9.49 0.48
C ARG A 111 5.11 8.16 1.18
N SER A 112 6.23 7.52 0.86
CA SER A 112 6.62 6.21 1.36
C SER A 112 7.42 6.26 2.67
N GLY A 113 7.50 7.43 3.32
CA GLY A 113 8.22 7.63 4.58
C GLY A 113 9.69 8.07 4.42
N THR A 114 10.26 7.91 3.23
CA THR A 114 11.64 8.33 2.91
C THR A 114 11.64 9.28 1.72
N THR A 115 12.18 10.48 1.90
CA THR A 115 12.00 11.61 0.97
C THR A 115 12.77 11.47 -0.35
N ASP A 116 13.95 10.85 -0.32
CA ASP A 116 14.85 10.69 -1.48
C ASP A 116 14.76 9.30 -2.14
N ALA A 117 13.88 8.43 -1.64
CA ALA A 117 13.66 7.11 -2.21
C ALA A 117 13.04 7.19 -3.62
N LYS A 118 13.48 6.28 -4.49
CA LYS A 118 13.03 6.17 -5.88
C LYS A 118 11.94 5.12 -5.98
N VAL A 119 10.69 5.57 -5.82
CA VAL A 119 9.52 4.68 -5.79
C VAL A 119 8.90 4.55 -7.19
N TYR A 120 8.84 3.31 -7.70
CA TYR A 120 8.20 2.97 -8.97
C TYR A 120 6.89 2.22 -8.70
N LEU A 121 5.82 2.63 -9.38
CA LEU A 121 4.55 1.92 -9.34
C LEU A 121 4.52 0.92 -10.48
N VAL A 122 4.27 -0.35 -10.18
CA VAL A 122 4.32 -1.45 -11.15
C VAL A 122 3.17 -2.43 -10.94
N GLY A 123 2.89 -3.27 -11.94
CA GLY A 123 1.95 -4.38 -11.81
C GLY A 123 2.51 -5.53 -10.95
N PRO A 124 1.65 -6.42 -10.42
CA PRO A 124 2.04 -7.57 -9.61
C PRO A 124 3.09 -8.48 -10.26
N GLU A 125 2.99 -8.69 -11.57
CA GLU A 125 3.87 -9.58 -12.34
C GLU A 125 5.29 -9.01 -12.41
N THR A 126 5.41 -7.70 -12.68
CA THR A 126 6.71 -7.00 -12.70
C THR A 126 7.32 -6.97 -11.30
N ALA A 127 6.51 -6.79 -10.25
CA ALA A 127 6.98 -6.86 -8.87
C ALA A 127 7.51 -8.26 -8.54
N ALA A 128 6.79 -9.33 -8.89
CA ALA A 128 7.21 -10.70 -8.66
C ALA A 128 8.49 -11.05 -9.44
N ALA A 129 8.60 -10.62 -10.70
CA ALA A 129 9.82 -10.79 -11.49
C ALA A 129 11.03 -10.11 -10.84
N ALA A 130 10.84 -8.92 -10.27
CA ALA A 130 11.90 -8.22 -9.56
C ALA A 130 12.28 -8.88 -8.23
N VAL A 131 11.33 -9.49 -7.52
CA VAL A 131 11.60 -10.27 -6.31
C VAL A 131 12.59 -11.40 -6.61
N ILE A 132 12.42 -12.10 -7.74
CA ILE A 132 13.31 -13.20 -8.16
C ILE A 132 14.68 -12.67 -8.60
N THR A 133 14.69 -11.63 -9.44
CA THR A 133 15.89 -11.22 -10.16
C THR A 133 16.71 -10.11 -9.50
N GLY A 134 16.17 -9.42 -8.50
CA GLY A 134 16.83 -8.27 -7.87
C GLY A 134 16.84 -6.99 -8.72
N THR A 135 16.23 -7.02 -9.90
CA THR A 135 16.20 -5.90 -10.84
C THR A 135 14.82 -5.75 -11.48
N ILE A 136 14.50 -4.59 -12.06
CA ILE A 136 13.30 -4.46 -12.88
C ILE A 136 13.45 -5.36 -14.11
N LEU A 137 12.50 -6.28 -14.30
CA LEU A 137 12.44 -7.19 -15.45
C LEU A 137 11.04 -7.15 -16.08
N ASP A 138 10.98 -7.13 -17.41
CA ASP A 138 9.72 -7.41 -18.13
C ASP A 138 9.23 -8.81 -17.77
N PRO A 139 8.04 -8.97 -17.16
CA PRO A 139 7.60 -10.26 -16.62
C PRO A 139 7.46 -11.36 -17.68
N ARG A 140 7.37 -11.01 -18.98
CA ARG A 140 7.37 -12.00 -20.08
C ARG A 140 8.70 -12.74 -20.21
N ARG A 141 9.80 -12.14 -19.73
CA ARG A 141 11.14 -12.75 -19.73
C ARG A 141 11.33 -13.79 -18.62
N LEU A 142 10.33 -13.98 -17.75
CA LEU A 142 10.35 -15.09 -16.79
C LEU A 142 10.36 -16.46 -17.50
N GLU A 143 9.81 -16.55 -18.71
CA GLU A 143 9.88 -17.76 -19.52
C GLU A 143 11.33 -18.14 -19.89
N ASP A 144 12.21 -17.15 -20.06
CA ASP A 144 13.64 -17.36 -20.35
C ASP A 144 14.34 -18.15 -19.22
N ILE A 145 13.81 -18.08 -18.00
CA ILE A 145 14.30 -18.79 -16.81
C ILE A 145 13.36 -19.92 -16.37
N GLY A 146 12.47 -20.36 -17.26
CA GLY A 146 11.60 -21.51 -17.04
C GLY A 146 10.37 -21.26 -16.16
N ILE A 147 10.07 -20.00 -15.85
CA ILE A 147 8.90 -19.61 -15.05
C ILE A 147 7.79 -19.19 -16.01
N ARG A 148 6.71 -19.96 -16.04
CA ARG A 148 5.54 -19.65 -16.87
C ARG A 148 4.49 -18.91 -16.06
N TYR A 149 3.84 -17.98 -16.74
CA TYR A 149 2.68 -17.28 -16.23
C TYR A 149 1.44 -18.17 -16.46
N GLU A 150 0.83 -18.66 -15.39
CA GLU A 150 -0.43 -19.39 -15.44
C GLU A 150 -1.59 -18.46 -15.10
N ASP A 151 -2.71 -18.62 -15.81
CA ASP A 151 -3.93 -17.90 -15.48
C ASP A 151 -4.45 -18.34 -14.10
N ILE A 152 -4.79 -17.37 -13.27
CA ILE A 152 -5.37 -17.64 -11.96
C ILE A 152 -6.83 -18.05 -12.14
N GLU A 153 -7.13 -19.30 -11.82
CA GLU A 153 -8.51 -19.77 -11.71
C GLU A 153 -9.21 -19.03 -10.57
N LEU A 154 -10.28 -18.33 -10.92
CA LEU A 154 -11.09 -17.62 -9.94
C LEU A 154 -12.06 -18.59 -9.28
N PRO A 155 -12.27 -18.49 -7.96
CA PRO A 155 -13.29 -19.31 -7.31
C PRO A 155 -14.67 -18.95 -7.86
N ASN A 156 -15.55 -19.95 -7.97
CA ASN A 156 -16.95 -19.73 -8.35
C ASN A 156 -17.66 -18.72 -7.44
N LYS A 157 -17.20 -18.59 -6.19
CA LYS A 157 -17.70 -17.62 -5.22
C LYS A 157 -16.55 -17.15 -4.32
N PHE A 158 -16.43 -15.84 -4.15
CA PHE A 158 -15.54 -15.27 -3.14
C PHE A 158 -16.14 -15.41 -1.74
N ILE A 159 -15.28 -15.69 -0.75
CA ILE A 159 -15.68 -15.74 0.66
C ILE A 159 -16.23 -14.37 1.06
N SER A 160 -17.37 -14.35 1.76
CA SER A 160 -17.93 -13.17 2.44
C SER A 160 -18.08 -13.49 3.92
N ASP A 161 -17.46 -12.69 4.78
CA ASP A 161 -17.47 -12.90 6.23
C ASP A 161 -17.68 -11.56 6.95
N ASP A 162 -18.92 -11.33 7.38
CA ASP A 162 -19.33 -10.13 8.11
C ASP A 162 -19.32 -10.36 9.64
N SER A 163 -18.78 -11.49 10.13
CA SER A 163 -18.80 -11.86 11.55
C SER A 163 -18.12 -10.85 12.48
N MET A 164 -17.20 -10.03 11.95
CA MET A 164 -16.52 -8.96 12.68
C MET A 164 -17.18 -7.57 12.51
N PHE A 165 -18.32 -7.48 11.83
CA PHE A 165 -19.05 -6.22 11.72
C PHE A 165 -19.78 -5.91 13.03
N ILE A 166 -19.54 -4.71 13.55
CA ILE A 166 -20.36 -4.12 14.60
C ILE A 166 -21.42 -3.28 13.90
N PHE A 167 -22.64 -3.80 13.81
CA PHE A 167 -23.75 -3.11 13.18
C PHE A 167 -24.22 -1.92 14.05
N PRO A 168 -24.74 -0.85 13.42
CA PRO A 168 -25.18 0.33 14.16
C PRO A 168 -26.32 -0.03 15.10
N LEU A 169 -26.20 0.40 16.36
CA LEU A 169 -27.28 0.31 17.34
C LEU A 169 -28.49 1.17 16.93
N SER A 170 -29.65 0.87 17.50
CA SER A 170 -30.83 1.72 17.35
C SER A 170 -30.55 3.14 17.88
N ARG A 171 -31.39 4.11 17.53
CA ARG A 171 -31.24 5.49 18.02
C ARG A 171 -31.29 5.54 19.55
N GLU A 172 -32.25 4.84 20.16
CA GLU A 172 -32.45 4.83 21.62
C GLU A 172 -31.24 4.22 22.35
N GLU A 173 -30.65 3.16 21.80
CA GLU A 173 -29.44 2.56 22.36
C GLU A 173 -28.22 3.48 22.21
N ARG A 174 -28.07 4.17 21.07
CA ARG A 174 -26.96 5.11 20.84
C ARG A 174 -26.93 6.26 21.82
N GLU A 175 -28.10 6.78 22.21
CA GLU A 175 -28.21 7.87 23.19
C GLU A 175 -27.74 7.47 24.59
N LYS A 176 -27.68 6.16 24.89
CA LYS A 176 -27.21 5.59 26.17
C LYS A 176 -25.70 5.28 26.17
N ILE A 177 -25.01 5.39 25.04
CA ILE A 177 -23.58 5.05 24.94
C ILE A 177 -22.71 6.22 25.42
N GLU A 178 -21.81 5.92 26.35
CA GLU A 178 -20.72 6.83 26.73
C GLU A 178 -19.57 6.77 25.70
N ILE A 179 -19.20 7.92 25.13
CA ILE A 179 -18.05 8.02 24.22
C ILE A 179 -16.77 8.31 25.00
N LEU A 180 -15.96 7.27 25.18
CA LEU A 180 -14.65 7.37 25.81
C LEU A 180 -13.64 8.06 24.88
N ARG A 181 -12.86 9.00 25.42
CA ARG A 181 -11.82 9.73 24.67
C ARG A 181 -10.50 9.72 25.43
N GLY A 182 -9.45 9.24 24.78
CA GLY A 182 -8.09 9.30 25.31
C GLY A 182 -7.50 10.72 25.27
N PRO A 183 -6.37 10.97 25.96
CA PRO A 183 -5.78 12.31 26.08
C PRO A 183 -5.36 12.94 24.74
N ASN A 184 -5.14 12.11 23.71
CA ASN A 184 -4.78 12.53 22.37
C ASN A 184 -5.98 12.76 21.44
N ILE A 185 -7.22 12.54 21.89
CA ILE A 185 -8.42 12.90 21.14
C ILE A 185 -8.87 14.27 21.63
N LYS A 186 -8.76 15.30 20.78
CA LYS A 186 -9.13 16.68 21.13
C LYS A 186 -10.47 17.06 20.52
N HIS A 187 -11.07 18.13 21.04
CA HIS A 187 -12.27 18.69 20.45
C HIS A 187 -12.01 19.10 19.00
N ILE A 188 -12.86 18.61 18.10
CA ILE A 188 -12.86 19.03 16.71
C ILE A 188 -13.47 20.44 16.69
N PRO A 189 -12.79 21.45 16.09
CA PRO A 189 -13.34 22.79 15.95
C PRO A 189 -14.71 22.72 15.27
N LYS A 190 -15.68 23.48 15.79
CA LYS A 190 -16.95 23.66 15.09
C LYS A 190 -16.72 24.67 13.97
N ASN A 191 -17.17 24.32 12.76
CA ASN A 191 -17.16 25.27 11.66
C ASN A 191 -18.21 26.35 11.93
N GLU A 192 -17.80 27.61 11.81
CA GLU A 192 -18.71 28.75 11.72
C GLU A 192 -19.05 29.00 10.24
N PRO A 193 -20.22 29.58 9.94
CA PRO A 193 -20.53 30.02 8.58
C PRO A 193 -19.45 30.96 8.05
N LEU A 194 -19.09 30.81 6.77
CA LEU A 194 -18.15 31.73 6.10
C LEU A 194 -18.72 33.16 6.14
N PRO A 195 -17.92 34.17 6.54
CA PRO A 195 -18.36 35.56 6.49
C PRO A 195 -18.51 36.03 5.03
N GLU A 196 -19.33 37.05 4.81
CA GLU A 196 -19.55 37.66 3.49
C GLU A 196 -18.25 38.21 2.88
N ASN A 197 -17.36 38.71 3.73
CA ASN A 197 -16.06 39.26 3.32
C ASN A 197 -14.94 38.53 4.08
N VAL A 198 -13.92 38.06 3.34
CA VAL A 198 -12.72 37.41 3.90
C VAL A 198 -11.51 38.30 3.67
N TYR A 199 -10.85 38.70 4.76
CA TYR A 199 -9.63 39.52 4.73
C TYR A 199 -8.47 38.72 5.32
N GLY A 200 -7.27 38.85 4.76
CA GLY A 200 -6.08 38.14 5.26
C GLY A 200 -4.80 38.50 4.52
N SER A 201 -3.68 38.02 5.05
CA SER A 201 -2.35 38.17 4.44
C SER A 201 -1.97 36.91 3.67
N VAL A 202 -1.26 37.08 2.56
CA VAL A 202 -0.67 35.95 1.84
C VAL A 202 0.44 35.34 2.69
N THR A 203 0.24 34.14 3.22
CA THR A 203 1.21 33.43 4.07
C THR A 203 2.27 32.68 3.27
N ILE A 204 1.89 32.12 2.12
CA ILE A 204 2.80 31.38 1.24
C ILE A 204 2.34 31.52 -0.22
N LYS A 205 3.31 31.65 -1.13
CA LYS A 205 3.12 31.52 -2.58
C LYS A 205 3.82 30.25 -3.03
N VAL A 206 3.07 29.30 -3.55
CA VAL A 206 3.57 28.01 -4.03
C VAL A 206 3.40 27.89 -5.55
N GLY A 207 4.18 27.00 -6.16
CA GLY A 207 4.02 26.62 -7.57
C GLY A 207 3.03 25.47 -7.76
N ASP A 208 3.14 24.80 -8.89
CA ASP A 208 2.31 23.64 -9.22
C ASP A 208 2.68 22.38 -8.40
N LYS A 209 1.85 21.35 -8.50
CA LYS A 209 2.06 20.01 -7.92
C LYS A 209 2.16 19.99 -6.38
N VAL A 210 1.57 20.98 -5.72
CA VAL A 210 1.29 20.93 -4.28
C VAL A 210 0.14 19.97 -4.02
N THR A 211 0.45 18.85 -3.37
CA THR A 211 -0.53 17.82 -3.00
C THR A 211 -0.97 17.97 -1.54
N THR A 212 -2.03 17.28 -1.15
CA THR A 212 -2.45 17.23 0.26
C THR A 212 -1.39 16.61 1.18
N ASP A 213 -0.49 15.76 0.68
CA ASP A 213 0.66 15.27 1.46
C ASP A 213 1.70 16.38 1.76
N HIS A 214 1.73 17.48 0.99
CA HIS A 214 2.55 18.66 1.32
C HIS A 214 1.86 19.56 2.35
N ILE A 215 0.53 19.65 2.32
CA ILE A 215 -0.26 20.52 3.20
C ILE A 215 -0.49 19.85 4.57
N MET A 216 -0.82 18.56 4.56
CA MET A 216 -1.14 17.73 5.72
C MET A 216 -0.52 16.33 5.54
N PRO A 217 0.79 16.17 5.77
CA PRO A 217 1.50 14.92 5.54
C PRO A 217 0.92 13.76 6.34
N ALA A 218 0.96 12.55 5.77
CA ALA A 218 0.55 11.31 6.43
C ALA A 218 1.70 10.70 7.27
N GLY A 219 1.87 9.37 7.26
CA GLY A 219 2.94 8.67 7.97
C GLY A 219 2.93 8.95 9.47
N GLN A 220 4.05 9.46 10.00
CA GLN A 220 4.25 9.70 11.43
C GLN A 220 3.23 10.66 12.07
N TYR A 221 2.58 11.52 11.29
CA TYR A 221 1.60 12.49 11.78
C TYR A 221 0.22 11.87 12.01
N LEU A 222 -0.06 10.68 11.48
CA LEU A 222 -1.36 10.03 11.62
C LEU A 222 -1.74 9.73 13.07
N LYS A 223 -0.75 9.59 13.97
CA LYS A 223 -1.00 9.50 15.41
C LYS A 223 -1.70 10.73 15.99
N TYR A 224 -1.67 11.88 15.31
CA TYR A 224 -2.34 13.12 15.72
C TYR A 224 -3.61 13.39 14.92
N ARG A 225 -4.12 12.45 14.11
CA ARG A 225 -5.25 12.72 13.21
C ARG A 225 -6.51 13.19 13.94
N SER A 226 -6.71 12.75 15.18
CA SER A 226 -7.80 13.17 16.07
C SER A 226 -7.41 14.32 17.02
N ASN A 227 -6.26 14.96 16.77
CA ASN A 227 -5.67 16.03 17.56
C ASN A 227 -5.27 17.20 16.63
N ILE A 228 -6.27 17.89 16.09
CA ILE A 228 -6.08 18.97 15.11
C ILE A 228 -5.05 20.03 15.54
N PRO A 229 -5.01 20.50 16.81
CA PRO A 229 -4.01 21.50 17.22
C PRO A 229 -2.56 21.01 17.16
N LYS A 230 -2.34 19.68 17.19
CA LYS A 230 -1.01 19.07 17.20
C LYS A 230 -0.60 18.49 15.85
N TYR A 231 -1.56 18.21 14.98
CA TYR A 231 -1.33 17.66 13.64
C TYR A 231 -0.56 18.67 12.79
#